data_AF-A0A2U9NYD0-F1
#
_entry.id   AF-A0A2U9NYD0-F1
#
_cell.length_a   1.000
_cell.length_b   1.000
_cell.length_c   1.000
_cell.angle_alpha   90.00
_cell.angle_beta   90.00
_cell.angle_gamma   90.00
#
_symmetry.space_group_name_H-M   'P 1'
#
loop_
_entity.id
_entity.type
_entity.pdbx_description
1 polymer ?
#
loop_
_entity_poly.entity_id
_entity_poly.type
_entity_poly.pdbx_seq_one_letter_code
_entity_poly.pdbx_strand_id
1 'polypeptide(L)'
;MDHPLLTALRPLLTAEAQAEAHAHGADPADLEQSVWLRLLERLDAGGPPSDPPGWLRRAVRAEARLVRRTTWLERPYDVEPADDPGRDPEHVLLASAARRALRDAVRRLPGRCPGLLEALLSPRDLTYREIAGELGISQGSLGPERSRCLGCLRRLLTPEVAAR
;
A
#
# COMPACT_ATOMS: atom_id res chain seq x y z
N MET A 1 20.65 -21.45 -15.19
CA MET A 1 20.14 -21.44 -16.57
C MET A 1 20.51 -20.10 -17.19
N ASP A 2 21.55 -20.06 -18.01
CA ASP A 2 21.84 -18.87 -18.82
C ASP A 2 20.93 -18.89 -20.03
N HIS A 3 19.90 -18.05 -20.02
CA HIS A 3 19.05 -17.87 -21.19
C HIS A 3 19.72 -16.81 -22.09
N PRO A 4 20.27 -17.18 -23.26
CA PRO A 4 21.10 -16.29 -24.10
C PRO A 4 20.41 -14.98 -24.47
N LEU A 5 19.07 -15.01 -24.60
CA LEU A 5 18.25 -13.81 -24.78
C LEU A 5 18.36 -12.81 -23.62
N LEU A 6 18.38 -13.27 -22.36
CA LEU A 6 18.49 -12.39 -21.20
C LEU A 6 19.86 -11.72 -21.15
N THR A 7 20.92 -12.46 -21.47
CA THR A 7 22.28 -11.91 -21.57
C THR A 7 22.37 -10.87 -22.68
N ALA A 8 21.77 -11.13 -23.85
CA ALA A 8 21.76 -10.20 -24.97
C ALA A 8 20.93 -8.92 -24.70
N LEU A 9 19.82 -9.03 -23.98
CA LEU A 9 18.93 -7.90 -23.70
C LEU A 9 19.37 -7.06 -22.49
N ARG A 10 20.24 -7.57 -21.62
CA ARG A 10 20.63 -6.89 -20.38
C ARG A 10 21.18 -5.49 -20.57
N PRO A 11 22.15 -5.23 -21.49
CA PRO A 11 22.65 -3.87 -21.69
C PRO A 11 21.56 -2.91 -22.16
N LEU A 12 20.63 -3.38 -23.00
CA LEU A 12 19.51 -2.58 -23.47
C LEU A 12 18.54 -2.28 -22.33
N LEU A 13 18.22 -3.27 -21.49
CA LEU A 13 17.33 -3.06 -20.36
C LEU A 13 17.87 -2.03 -19.39
N THR A 14 19.14 -2.18 -19.00
CA THR A 14 19.79 -1.23 -18.09
C THR A 14 19.77 0.19 -18.67
N ALA A 15 20.10 0.36 -19.96
CA ALA A 15 20.08 1.67 -20.59
C ALA A 15 18.67 2.30 -20.63
N GLU A 16 17.65 1.53 -21.03
CA GLU A 16 16.28 2.03 -21.12
C GLU A 16 15.68 2.30 -19.73
N ALA A 17 15.96 1.45 -18.75
CA ALA A 17 15.51 1.63 -17.37
C ALA A 17 16.14 2.87 -16.73
N GLN A 18 17.45 3.10 -16.93
CA GLN A 18 18.13 4.32 -16.48
C GLN A 18 17.53 5.58 -17.09
N ALA A 19 17.28 5.57 -18.40
CA ALA A 19 16.72 6.73 -19.11
C ALA A 19 15.30 7.05 -18.62
N GLU A 20 14.43 6.04 -18.51
CA GLU A 20 13.03 6.22 -18.10
C GLU A 20 12.91 6.54 -16.60
N ALA A 21 13.75 5.96 -15.75
CA ALA A 21 13.80 6.29 -14.32
C ALA A 21 14.11 7.76 -14.07
N HIS A 22 15.11 8.31 -14.76
CA HIS A 22 15.48 9.72 -14.63
C HIS A 22 14.34 10.66 -15.04
N ALA A 23 13.59 10.31 -16.10
CA ALA A 23 12.46 11.11 -16.57
C ALA A 23 11.20 11.02 -15.68
N HIS A 24 11.08 9.95 -14.88
CA HIS A 24 9.86 9.63 -14.15
C HIS A 24 9.99 9.57 -12.63
N GLY A 25 11.19 9.83 -12.08
CA GLY A 25 11.44 9.78 -10.63
C GLY A 25 11.30 8.38 -10.05
N ALA A 26 11.52 7.35 -10.86
CA ALA A 26 11.48 5.95 -10.46
C ALA A 26 12.90 5.44 -10.11
N ASP A 27 12.99 4.30 -9.43
CA ASP A 27 14.24 3.58 -9.28
C ASP A 27 14.53 2.75 -10.56
N PRO A 28 15.69 2.92 -11.22
CA PRO A 28 16.07 2.09 -12.35
C PRO A 28 16.04 0.58 -12.05
N ALA A 29 16.49 0.15 -10.87
CA ALA A 29 16.56 -1.26 -10.51
C ALA A 29 15.16 -1.90 -10.41
N ASP A 30 14.16 -1.16 -9.92
CA ASP A 30 12.77 -1.64 -9.86
C ASP A 30 12.16 -1.80 -11.25
N LEU A 31 12.47 -0.88 -12.18
CA LEU A 31 12.06 -0.99 -13.58
C LEU A 31 12.71 -2.20 -14.25
N GLU A 32 14.01 -2.41 -14.03
CA GLU A 32 14.72 -3.58 -14.56
C GLU A 32 14.11 -4.89 -14.02
N GLN A 33 13.90 -4.97 -12.70
CA GLN A 33 13.32 -6.14 -12.05
C GLN A 33 11.93 -6.48 -12.62
N SER A 34 11.06 -5.47 -12.73
CA SER A 34 9.69 -5.66 -13.20
C SER A 34 9.65 -6.13 -14.65
N VAL A 35 10.50 -5.56 -15.52
CA VAL A 35 10.57 -5.97 -16.93
C VAL A 35 11.20 -7.35 -17.07
N TRP A 36 12.19 -7.70 -16.26
CA TRP A 36 12.76 -9.05 -16.24
C TRP A 36 11.72 -10.10 -15.86
N LEU A 37 10.95 -9.85 -14.80
CA LEU A 37 9.90 -10.76 -14.35
C LEU A 37 8.88 -11.00 -15.47
N ARG A 38 8.39 -9.93 -16.12
CA ARG A 38 7.46 -10.02 -17.25
C ARG A 38 8.03 -10.79 -18.44
N LEU A 39 9.33 -10.67 -18.69
CA LEU A 39 9.98 -11.42 -19.77
C LEU A 39 10.08 -12.90 -19.42
N LEU A 40 10.45 -13.24 -18.18
CA LEU A 40 10.53 -14.62 -17.71
C LEU A 40 9.16 -15.31 -17.75
N GLU A 41 8.12 -14.66 -17.25
CA GLU A 41 6.74 -15.17 -17.31
C GLU A 41 6.27 -15.39 -18.74
N ARG A 42 6.60 -14.47 -19.65
CA ARG A 42 6.29 -14.62 -21.07
C ARG A 42 7.00 -15.80 -21.70
N LEU A 43 8.29 -15.97 -21.39
CA LEU A 43 9.10 -17.08 -21.90
C LEU A 43 8.52 -18.42 -21.44
N ASP A 44 8.07 -18.51 -20.19
CA ASP A 44 7.42 -19.70 -19.63
C ASP A 44 6.06 -19.99 -20.28
N ALA A 45 5.23 -18.96 -20.52
CA ALA A 45 3.88 -19.14 -21.05
C ALA A 45 3.79 -19.34 -22.57
N GLY A 46 4.69 -18.74 -23.34
CA GLY A 46 4.54 -18.67 -24.80
C GLY A 46 5.80 -18.37 -25.59
N GLY A 47 6.98 -18.47 -24.96
CA GLY A 47 8.26 -18.27 -25.63
C GLY A 47 8.59 -16.79 -25.94
N PRO A 48 9.70 -16.56 -26.66
CA PRO A 48 10.23 -15.21 -26.86
C PRO A 48 9.29 -14.34 -27.71
N PRO A 49 9.23 -13.03 -27.45
CA PRO A 49 8.57 -12.09 -28.35
C PRO A 49 9.22 -12.11 -29.75
N SER A 50 8.43 -11.86 -30.80
CA SER A 50 8.92 -11.80 -32.19
C SER A 50 9.94 -10.69 -32.44
N ASP A 51 9.85 -9.60 -31.67
CA ASP A 51 10.81 -8.49 -31.63
C ASP A 51 11.18 -8.23 -30.15
N PRO A 52 12.19 -8.92 -29.60
CA PRO A 52 12.57 -8.77 -28.21
C PRO A 52 13.04 -7.36 -27.82
N PRO A 53 13.92 -6.68 -28.59
CA PRO A 53 14.31 -5.31 -28.27
C PRO A 53 13.14 -4.33 -28.26
N GLY A 54 12.26 -4.38 -29.28
CA GLY A 54 11.11 -3.47 -29.31
C GLY A 54 10.05 -3.81 -28.28
N TRP A 55 9.85 -5.08 -27.95
CA TRP A 55 9.00 -5.48 -26.82
C TRP A 55 9.54 -4.93 -25.49
N LEU A 56 10.84 -5.03 -25.27
CA LEU A 56 11.50 -4.57 -24.04
C LEU A 56 11.35 -3.07 -23.86
N ARG A 57 11.63 -2.26 -24.88
CA ARG A 57 11.42 -0.81 -24.83
C ARG A 57 9.98 -0.42 -24.49
N ARG A 58 9.00 -1.14 -25.07
CA ARG A 58 7.58 -0.93 -24.76
C ARG A 58 7.25 -1.34 -23.33
N ALA A 59 7.86 -2.41 -22.81
CA ALA A 59 7.67 -2.88 -21.44
C ALA A 59 8.22 -1.86 -20.43
N VAL A 60 9.46 -1.38 -20.60
CA VAL A 60 10.06 -0.35 -19.74
C VAL A 60 9.20 0.91 -19.70
N ARG A 61 8.79 1.43 -20.86
CA ARG A 61 7.88 2.60 -20.94
C ARG A 61 6.53 2.37 -20.26
N ALA A 62 6.00 1.14 -20.31
CA ALA A 62 4.75 0.82 -19.65
C ALA A 62 4.93 0.81 -18.12
N GLU A 63 6.00 0.20 -17.62
CA GLU A 63 6.33 0.20 -16.19
C GLU A 63 6.61 1.61 -15.66
N ALA A 64 7.41 2.41 -16.36
CA ALA A 64 7.72 3.78 -15.94
C ALA A 64 6.47 4.66 -15.86
N ARG A 65 5.52 4.50 -16.81
CA ARG A 65 4.21 5.18 -16.74
C ARG A 65 3.35 4.71 -15.58
N LEU A 66 3.40 3.41 -15.25
CA LEU A 66 2.68 2.84 -14.12
C LEU A 66 3.22 3.39 -12.81
N VAL A 67 4.55 3.33 -12.61
CA VAL A 67 5.25 3.87 -11.44
C VAL A 67 4.95 5.36 -11.28
N ARG A 68 5.06 6.16 -12.35
CA ARG A 68 4.67 7.57 -12.28
C ARG A 68 3.23 7.74 -11.81
N ARG A 69 2.28 6.94 -12.30
CA ARG A 69 0.87 7.05 -11.89
C ARG A 69 0.68 6.67 -10.41
N THR A 70 1.38 5.66 -9.92
CA THR A 70 1.30 5.25 -8.50
C THR A 70 2.00 6.25 -7.59
N THR A 71 3.19 6.74 -7.95
CA THR A 71 3.90 7.80 -7.20
C THR A 71 3.09 9.10 -7.14
N TRP A 72 2.30 9.43 -8.16
CA TRP A 72 1.36 10.57 -8.08
C TRP A 72 0.18 10.34 -7.12
N LEU A 73 -0.18 9.08 -6.86
CA LEU A 73 -1.25 8.69 -5.94
C LEU A 73 -0.73 8.44 -4.51
N GLU A 74 0.54 8.07 -4.39
CA GLU A 74 1.26 7.89 -3.14
C GLU A 74 1.74 9.25 -2.65
N ARG A 75 1.08 9.81 -1.63
CA ARG A 75 1.65 10.92 -0.87
C ARG A 75 2.71 10.36 0.06
N PRO A 76 3.99 10.74 -0.08
CA PRO A 76 4.97 10.46 0.95
C PRO A 76 4.42 10.95 2.28
N TYR A 77 4.54 10.14 3.34
CA TYR A 77 4.33 10.67 4.68
C TYR A 77 5.40 11.73 4.92
N ASP A 78 5.01 13.00 5.03
CA ASP A 78 5.98 14.11 5.11
C ASP A 78 6.95 13.96 6.29
N VAL A 79 6.52 13.34 7.39
CA VAL A 79 7.34 12.99 8.55
C VAL A 79 6.62 11.86 9.31
N GLU A 80 7.34 10.90 9.91
CA GLU A 80 6.80 10.20 11.09
C GLU A 80 6.34 11.27 12.08
N PRO A 81 5.18 11.14 12.75
CA PRO A 81 4.79 12.09 13.77
C PRO A 81 5.70 11.91 15.00
N ALA A 82 6.93 12.42 14.93
CA ALA A 82 7.61 12.88 16.12
C ALA A 82 6.68 13.91 16.75
N ASP A 83 6.39 13.76 18.04
CA ASP A 83 5.62 14.73 18.79
C ASP A 83 6.29 16.10 18.64
N ASP A 84 5.70 16.93 17.78
CA ASP A 84 6.14 18.31 17.56
C ASP A 84 5.99 19.07 18.88
N PRO A 85 7.11 19.49 19.52
CA PRO A 85 7.05 20.24 20.77
C PRO A 85 6.46 21.65 20.59
N GLY A 86 6.18 22.07 19.35
CA GLY A 86 5.51 23.33 18.99
C GLY A 86 4.03 23.18 18.59
N ARG A 87 3.40 22.02 18.78
CA ARG A 87 1.98 21.82 18.43
C ARG A 87 1.09 22.85 19.14
N ASP A 88 0.44 23.69 18.36
CA ASP A 88 -0.57 24.65 18.81
C ASP A 88 -1.55 23.97 19.80
N PRO A 89 -1.72 24.51 21.04
CA PRO A 89 -2.64 23.97 22.03
C PRO A 89 -4.05 23.71 21.48
N GLU A 90 -4.52 24.54 20.54
CA GLU A 90 -5.81 24.34 19.87
C GLU A 90 -5.81 23.05 19.05
N HIS A 91 -4.78 22.81 18.26
CA HIS A 91 -4.62 21.56 17.50
C HIS A 91 -4.57 20.32 18.40
N VAL A 92 -3.86 20.38 19.53
CA VAL A 92 -3.82 19.27 20.51
C VAL A 92 -5.21 19.00 21.08
N LEU A 93 -5.92 20.06 21.45
CA LEU A 93 -7.28 19.96 21.97
C LEU A 93 -8.23 19.34 20.95
N LEU A 94 -8.23 19.83 19.71
CA LEU A 94 -9.07 19.32 18.61
C LEU A 94 -8.75 17.85 18.31
N ALA A 95 -7.47 17.48 18.27
CA ALA A 95 -7.07 16.09 18.06
C ALA A 95 -7.50 15.19 19.23
N SER A 96 -7.41 15.67 20.48
CA SER A 96 -7.91 14.93 21.65
C SER A 96 -9.43 14.73 21.60
N ALA A 97 -10.18 15.75 21.16
CA ALA A 97 -11.63 15.69 21.01
C ALA A 97 -12.04 14.70 19.91
N ALA A 98 -11.35 14.73 18.76
CA ALA A 98 -11.57 13.78 17.68
C ALA A 98 -11.30 12.32 18.12
N ARG A 99 -10.21 12.08 18.87
CA ARG A 99 -9.90 10.75 19.41
C ARG A 99 -10.97 10.26 20.40
N ARG A 100 -11.49 11.14 21.26
CA ARG A 100 -12.61 10.80 22.17
C ARG A 100 -13.86 10.42 21.40
N ALA A 101 -14.29 11.25 20.45
CA ALA A 101 -15.46 10.99 19.61
C ALA A 101 -15.34 9.66 18.83
N LEU A 102 -14.15 9.36 18.30
CA LEU A 102 -13.88 8.08 17.64
C LEU A 102 -14.03 6.90 18.61
N ARG A 103 -13.43 6.98 19.80
CA ARG A 103 -13.56 5.91 20.82
C ARG A 103 -15.00 5.73 21.28
N ASP A 104 -15.77 6.81 21.41
CA ASP A 104 -17.20 6.75 21.72
C ASP A 104 -17.99 6.05 20.61
N ALA A 105 -17.71 6.35 19.35
CA ALA A 105 -18.33 5.69 18.20
C ALA A 105 -17.97 4.20 18.14
N VAL A 106 -16.71 3.83 18.40
CA VAL A 106 -16.26 2.43 18.45
C VAL A 106 -17.04 1.64 19.51
N ARG A 107 -17.24 2.21 20.71
CA ARG A 107 -18.01 1.57 21.79
C ARG A 107 -19.49 1.35 21.46
N ARG A 108 -20.04 2.10 20.50
CA ARG A 108 -21.44 1.99 20.04
C ARG A 108 -21.64 0.97 18.92
N LEU A 109 -20.56 0.34 18.44
CA LEU A 109 -20.67 -0.62 17.34
C LEU A 109 -21.35 -1.92 17.75
N PRO A 110 -22.06 -2.58 16.83
CA PRO A 110 -22.76 -3.83 17.12
C PRO A 110 -21.83 -5.04 17.18
N GLY A 111 -22.18 -6.00 18.03
CA GLY A 111 -21.53 -7.31 18.12
C GLY A 111 -20.06 -7.24 18.53
N ARG A 112 -19.19 -8.00 17.85
CA ARG A 112 -17.74 -8.09 18.14
C ARG A 112 -16.91 -6.91 17.63
N CYS A 113 -17.52 -5.93 16.97
CA CYS A 113 -16.79 -4.83 16.33
C CYS A 113 -16.06 -3.89 17.28
N PRO A 114 -16.59 -3.53 18.48
CA PRO A 114 -15.84 -2.74 19.44
C PRO A 114 -14.51 -3.40 19.79
N GLY A 115 -14.53 -4.66 20.22
CA GLY A 115 -13.32 -5.40 20.62
C GLY A 115 -12.29 -5.53 19.49
N LEU A 116 -12.75 -5.80 18.25
CA LEU A 116 -11.83 -5.84 17.11
C LEU A 116 -11.15 -4.50 16.84
N LEU A 117 -11.92 -3.41 16.84
CA LEU A 117 -11.35 -2.09 16.57
C LEU A 117 -10.51 -1.57 17.73
N GLU A 118 -10.85 -1.88 18.98
CA GLU A 118 -10.03 -1.58 20.14
C GLU A 118 -8.68 -2.30 20.08
N ALA A 119 -8.67 -3.59 19.71
CA ALA A 119 -7.44 -4.35 19.53
C ALA A 119 -6.58 -3.78 18.39
N LEU A 120 -7.19 -3.38 17.27
CA LEU A 120 -6.50 -2.76 16.12
C LEU A 120 -6.00 -1.34 16.41
N LEU A 121 -6.61 -0.62 17.36
CA LEU A 121 -6.21 0.74 17.78
C LEU A 121 -5.37 0.72 19.06
N SER A 122 -4.99 -0.46 19.54
CA SER A 122 -4.21 -0.64 20.76
C SER A 122 -2.79 -0.11 20.56
N PRO A 123 -2.22 0.65 21.52
CA PRO A 123 -0.83 1.10 21.47
C PRO A 123 0.19 -0.03 21.67
N ARG A 124 -0.27 -1.27 21.84
CA ARG A 124 0.58 -2.46 22.01
C ARG A 124 1.04 -3.05 20.68
N ASP A 125 0.61 -2.50 19.55
CA ASP A 125 0.95 -2.94 18.19
C ASP A 125 0.78 -4.45 17.98
N LEU A 126 -0.40 -4.97 18.38
CA LEU A 126 -0.70 -6.39 18.30
C LEU A 126 -0.67 -6.89 16.85
N THR A 127 -0.04 -8.05 16.65
CA THR A 127 -0.07 -8.74 15.37
C THR A 127 -1.46 -9.30 15.08
N TYR A 128 -1.79 -9.52 13.80
CA TYR A 128 -3.07 -10.12 13.41
C TYR A 128 -3.31 -11.49 14.05
N ARG A 129 -2.25 -12.25 14.33
CA ARG A 129 -2.32 -13.54 15.03
C ARG A 129 -2.74 -13.36 16.49
N GLU A 130 -2.18 -12.37 17.18
CA GLU A 130 -2.51 -12.06 18.57
C GLU A 130 -3.95 -11.54 18.68
N ILE A 131 -4.36 -10.62 17.81
CA ILE A 131 -5.74 -10.12 17.77
C ILE A 131 -6.73 -11.27 17.51
N ALA A 132 -6.44 -12.14 16.53
CA ALA A 132 -7.29 -13.29 16.25
C ALA A 132 -7.40 -14.24 17.45
N GLY A 133 -6.28 -14.46 18.17
CA GLY A 133 -6.24 -15.24 19.40
C GLY A 133 -7.07 -14.62 20.53
N GLU A 134 -6.91 -13.33 20.80
CA GLU A 134 -7.66 -12.60 21.82
C GLU A 134 -9.17 -12.60 21.53
N LEU A 135 -9.56 -12.54 20.26
CA LEU A 135 -10.96 -12.52 19.84
C LEU A 135 -11.57 -13.92 19.64
N GLY A 136 -10.77 -14.99 19.75
CA GLY A 136 -11.22 -16.36 19.54
C GLY A 136 -11.69 -16.65 18.10
N ILE A 137 -11.09 -15.98 17.11
CA ILE A 137 -11.43 -16.14 15.69
C ILE A 137 -10.24 -16.67 14.89
N SER A 138 -10.48 -17.19 13.69
CA SER A 138 -9.37 -17.57 12.80
C SER A 138 -8.68 -16.33 12.25
N GLN A 139 -7.36 -16.38 12.10
CA GLN A 139 -6.61 -15.28 11.46
C GLN A 139 -7.15 -14.95 10.06
N GLY A 140 -7.58 -15.96 9.30
CA GLY A 140 -8.20 -15.78 7.98
C GLY A 140 -9.53 -15.01 8.01
N SER A 141 -10.27 -15.05 9.12
CA SER A 141 -11.52 -14.30 9.28
C SER A 141 -11.33 -12.84 9.66
N LEU A 142 -10.12 -12.44 10.09
CA LEU A 142 -9.83 -11.09 10.58
C LEU A 142 -10.04 -10.01 9.50
N GLY A 143 -9.65 -10.29 8.26
CA GLY A 143 -9.79 -9.36 7.13
C GLY A 143 -11.25 -9.01 6.80
N PRO A 144 -12.10 -10.01 6.51
CA PRO A 144 -13.54 -9.81 6.33
C PRO A 144 -14.19 -9.11 7.53
N GLU A 145 -13.80 -9.48 8.74
CA GLU A 145 -14.34 -8.91 9.97
C GLU A 145 -13.99 -7.43 10.13
N ARG A 146 -12.72 -7.08 9.88
CA ARG A 146 -12.24 -5.70 9.89
C ARG A 146 -13.01 -4.86 8.87
N SER A 147 -13.20 -5.37 7.65
CA SER A 147 -13.96 -4.67 6.62
C SER A 147 -15.41 -4.40 7.06
N ARG A 148 -16.08 -5.42 7.61
CA ARG A 148 -17.45 -5.30 8.15
C ARG A 148 -17.53 -4.25 9.25
N CYS A 149 -16.62 -4.30 10.23
CA CYS A 149 -16.63 -3.41 11.38
C CYS A 149 -16.29 -1.96 11.01
N LEU A 150 -15.34 -1.73 10.10
CA LEU A 150 -15.06 -0.41 9.56
C LEU A 150 -16.26 0.13 8.75
N GLY A 151 -16.97 -0.73 8.02
CA GLY A 151 -18.22 -0.35 7.34
C GLY A 151 -19.31 0.11 8.32
N CYS A 152 -19.47 -0.59 9.44
CA CYS A 152 -20.38 -0.16 10.52
C CYS A 152 -19.95 1.18 11.14
N LEU A 153 -18.66 1.36 11.41
CA LEU A 153 -18.12 2.59 11.98
C LEU A 153 -18.32 3.78 11.06
N ARG A 154 -18.08 3.61 9.75
CA ARG A 154 -18.34 4.67 8.77
C ARG A 154 -19.79 5.13 8.80
N ARG A 155 -20.76 4.21 8.82
CA ARG A 155 -22.18 4.55 8.91
C ARG A 155 -22.55 5.30 10.19
N LEU A 156 -21.94 4.94 11.32
CA LEU A 156 -22.16 5.64 12.59
C LEU A 156 -21.55 7.05 12.60
N LEU A 157 -20.43 7.25 11.91
CA LEU A 157 -19.72 8.54 11.86
C LEU A 157 -20.19 9.45 10.72
N THR A 158 -20.91 8.95 9.71
CA THR A 158 -21.42 9.77 8.60
C THR A 158 -22.17 11.03 9.08
N PRO A 159 -23.06 10.97 10.10
CA PRO A 159 -23.72 12.16 10.62
C PRO A 159 -22.76 13.16 11.27
N GLU A 160 -21.75 12.68 11.99
CA GLU A 160 -20.76 13.51 12.70
C GLU A 160 -19.75 14.19 11.76
N VAL A 161 -19.43 13.54 10.63
CA VAL A 161 -18.53 14.08 9.61
C VAL A 161 -19.26 15.04 8.67
N ALA A 162 -20.54 14.80 8.37
CA ALA A 162 -21.34 15.69 7.53
C ALA A 162 -21.78 16.97 8.25
N ALA A 163 -21.74 17.00 9.59
CA ALA A 163 -22.07 18.16 10.41
C ALA A 163 -20.86 19.11 10.65
N ARG A 164 -19.69 18.78 10.12
CA ARG A 164 -18.47 19.60 10.12
C ARG A 164 -18.18 20.15 8.73
#